data_AF-A0A9D6X0C9-F1
#
_entry.id   AF-A0A9D6X0C9-F1
#
_cell.length_a   1.000
_cell.length_b   1.000
_cell.length_c   1.000
_cell.angle_alpha   90.00
_cell.angle_beta   90.00
_cell.angle_gamma   90.00
#
_symmetry.space_group_name_H-M   'P 1'
#
loop_
_entity.id
_entity.type
_entity.pdbx_description
1 polymer ?
#
loop_
_entity_poly.entity_id
_entity_poly.type
_entity_poly.pdbx_seq_one_letter_code
_entity_poly.pdbx_strand_id
1 'polypeptide(L)'
;MDDKLTSDAFQLFLKECPAHAKAWMTAVHGLGEASALDEKTASLAYLAVLAALRLDAGVPFHAAHARQAGASREEVISAILVGLPAAGNAVTHALPAALRAYDEA
;
A
#
# COMPACT_ATOMS: atom_id res chain seq x y z
N MET A 1 9.71 9.04 4.46
CA MET A 1 8.37 8.76 3.91
C MET A 1 7.83 10.09 3.39
N ASP A 2 7.14 10.10 2.26
CA ASP A 2 6.43 11.30 1.81
C ASP A 2 5.18 11.47 2.68
N ASP A 3 5.15 12.53 3.49
CA ASP A 3 4.08 12.80 4.45
C ASP A 3 2.71 12.95 3.75
N LYS A 4 2.67 13.26 2.45
CA LYS A 4 1.43 13.39 1.68
C LYS A 4 0.74 12.05 1.39
N LEU A 5 1.48 10.94 1.44
CA LEU A 5 0.99 9.62 1.05
C LEU A 5 0.60 8.74 2.25
N THR A 6 0.91 9.19 3.45
CA THR A 6 0.60 8.52 4.71
C THR A 6 -0.55 9.21 5.43
N SER A 7 -1.42 8.45 6.10
CA SER A 7 -2.55 9.04 6.82
C SER A 7 -2.14 9.82 8.08
N ASP A 8 -2.96 10.81 8.45
CA ASP A 8 -2.82 11.56 9.71
C ASP A 8 -2.72 10.64 10.92
N ALA A 9 -3.50 9.55 10.93
CA ALA A 9 -3.48 8.57 12.01
C ALA A 9 -2.12 7.85 12.11
N PHE A 10 -1.55 7.45 10.98
CA PHE A 10 -0.24 6.82 10.97
C PHE A 10 0.87 7.80 11.36
N GLN A 11 0.81 9.04 10.87
CA GLN A 11 1.74 10.10 11.25
C GLN A 11 1.68 10.41 12.74
N LEU A 12 0.47 10.50 13.32
CA LEU A 12 0.31 10.68 14.76
C LEU A 12 0.85 9.48 15.55
N PHE A 13 0.66 8.25 15.06
CA PHE A 13 1.26 7.04 15.65
C PHE A 13 2.79 7.10 15.67
N LEU A 14 3.42 7.49 14.55
CA LEU A 14 4.88 7.64 14.49
C LEU A 14 5.40 8.67 15.49
N LYS A 15 4.67 9.79 15.66
CA LYS A 15 5.07 10.90 16.52
C LYS A 15 4.83 10.64 18.00
N GLU A 16 3.61 10.24 18.38
CA GLU A 16 3.18 10.16 19.78
C GLU A 16 3.54 8.82 20.43
N CYS A 17 3.78 7.77 19.62
CA CYS A 17 4.10 6.42 20.09
C CYS A 17 5.45 5.91 19.54
N PRO A 18 6.56 6.66 19.66
CA PRO A 18 7.79 6.39 18.90
C PRO A 18 8.45 5.04 19.22
N ALA A 19 8.33 4.53 20.45
CA ALA A 19 8.86 3.21 20.81
C ALA A 19 8.08 2.06 20.13
N HIS A 20 6.75 2.16 20.07
CA HIS A 20 5.90 1.20 19.37
C HIS A 20 6.11 1.29 17.86
N ALA A 21 6.18 2.51 17.32
CA ALA A 21 6.49 2.75 15.92
C ALA A 21 7.83 2.13 15.50
N LYS A 22 8.89 2.30 16.31
CA LYS A 22 10.19 1.68 16.04
C LYS A 22 10.09 0.16 15.98
N ALA A 23 9.46 -0.48 16.95
CA ALA A 23 9.31 -1.94 16.98
C ALA A 23 8.49 -2.44 15.77
N TRP A 24 7.39 -1.75 15.45
CA TRP A 24 6.57 -2.05 14.28
C TRP A 24 7.37 -1.93 12.98
N MET A 25 8.10 -0.83 12.79
CA MET A 25 8.89 -0.61 11.57
C MET A 25 10.03 -1.61 11.42
N THR A 26 10.66 -2.03 12.52
CA THR A 26 11.64 -3.13 12.48
C THR A 26 11.00 -4.43 11.98
N ALA A 27 9.81 -4.78 12.47
CA ALA A 27 9.10 -5.97 12.01
C ALA A 27 8.70 -5.86 10.53
N VAL A 28 8.14 -4.73 10.11
CA VAL A 28 7.77 -4.48 8.70
C VAL A 28 8.97 -4.61 7.77
N HIS A 29 10.11 -4.02 8.13
CA HIS A 29 11.33 -4.11 7.32
C HIS A 29 11.85 -5.54 7.24
N GLY A 30 11.94 -6.25 8.38
CA GLY A 30 12.41 -7.64 8.40
C GLY A 30 11.50 -8.60 7.61
N LEU A 31 10.18 -8.38 7.63
CA LEU A 31 9.24 -9.14 6.79
C LEU A 31 9.46 -8.86 5.29
N GLY A 32 9.75 -7.61 4.94
CA GLY A 32 10.11 -7.22 3.57
C GLY A 32 11.39 -7.88 3.09
N GLU A 33 12.46 -7.84 3.90
CA GLU A 33 13.75 -8.46 3.57
C GLU A 33 13.68 -9.99 3.47
N ALA A 34 12.80 -10.63 4.25
CA ALA A 34 12.59 -12.08 4.19
C ALA A 34 11.75 -12.52 2.98
N SER A 35 11.06 -11.59 2.31
CA SER A 35 10.24 -11.89 1.14
C SER A 35 11.11 -12.24 -0.06
N ALA A 36 10.72 -13.28 -0.81
CA ALA A 36 11.35 -13.61 -2.09
C ALA A 36 10.82 -12.79 -3.27
N LEU A 37 9.80 -11.95 -3.05
CA LEU A 37 9.20 -11.12 -4.09
C LEU A 37 10.07 -9.90 -4.35
N ASP A 38 10.23 -9.53 -5.62
CA ASP A 38 10.77 -8.21 -5.96
C ASP A 38 9.84 -7.08 -5.50
N GLU A 39 10.38 -5.86 -5.44
CA GLU A 39 9.69 -4.69 -4.89
C GLU A 39 8.39 -4.35 -5.63
N LYS A 40 8.37 -4.51 -6.96
CA LYS A 40 7.19 -4.29 -7.78
C LYS A 40 6.09 -5.29 -7.45
N THR A 41 6.44 -6.57 -7.44
CA THR A 41 5.51 -7.68 -7.18
C THR A 41 4.98 -7.62 -5.75
N ALA A 42 5.85 -7.34 -4.78
CA ALA A 42 5.47 -7.16 -3.39
C ALA A 42 4.48 -6.00 -3.20
N SER A 43 4.74 -4.85 -3.82
CA SER A 43 3.88 -3.66 -3.72
C SER A 43 2.50 -3.90 -4.34
N LEU A 44 2.44 -4.52 -5.52
CA LEU A 44 1.18 -4.87 -6.18
C LEU A 44 0.39 -5.92 -5.36
N ALA A 45 1.05 -6.95 -4.86
CA ALA A 45 0.41 -7.96 -4.00
C ALA A 45 -0.14 -7.33 -2.70
N TYR A 46 0.63 -6.46 -2.06
CA TYR A 46 0.21 -5.76 -0.85
C TYR A 46 -0.98 -4.82 -1.12
N LEU A 47 -0.98 -4.13 -2.26
CA LEU A 47 -2.11 -3.28 -2.67
C LEU A 47 -3.41 -4.08 -2.82
N ALA A 48 -3.34 -5.31 -3.35
CA ALA A 48 -4.50 -6.21 -3.42
C ALA A 48 -5.04 -6.57 -2.03
N VAL A 49 -4.14 -6.83 -1.07
CA VAL A 49 -4.50 -7.12 0.34
C VAL A 49 -5.15 -5.90 0.99
N LEU A 50 -4.60 -4.70 0.81
CA LEU A 50 -5.19 -3.47 1.33
C LEU A 50 -6.60 -3.23 0.79
N ALA A 51 -6.80 -3.43 -0.52
CA ALA A 51 -8.10 -3.29 -1.15
C ALA A 51 -9.12 -4.30 -0.59
N ALA A 52 -8.72 -5.57 -0.45
CA ALA A 52 -9.58 -6.62 0.11
C ALA A 52 -9.95 -6.37 1.58
N LEU A 53 -9.02 -5.85 2.39
CA LEU A 53 -9.23 -5.57 3.81
C LEU A 53 -9.82 -4.18 4.11
N ARG A 54 -10.04 -3.35 3.08
CA ARG A 54 -10.51 -1.95 3.22
C ARG A 54 -9.59 -1.09 4.10
N LEU A 55 -8.28 -1.27 3.91
CA LEU A 55 -7.25 -0.52 4.62
C LEU A 55 -6.83 0.71 3.80
N ASP A 56 -7.75 1.66 3.64
CA ASP A 56 -7.64 2.83 2.76
C ASP A 56 -6.41 3.70 3.02
N ALA A 57 -6.03 3.82 4.30
CA ALA A 57 -4.92 4.65 4.73
C ALA A 57 -3.56 4.28 4.10
N GLY A 58 -3.38 3.00 3.73
CA GLY A 58 -2.14 2.54 3.08
C GLY A 58 -2.19 2.59 1.55
N VAL A 59 -3.37 2.73 0.95
CA VAL A 59 -3.55 2.61 -0.50
C VAL A 59 -2.73 3.65 -1.28
N PRO A 60 -2.74 4.96 -0.94
CA PRO A 60 -1.95 5.96 -1.66
C PRO A 60 -0.45 5.65 -1.65
N PHE A 61 0.10 5.33 -0.48
CA PHE A 61 1.51 5.02 -0.32
C PHE A 61 1.93 3.83 -1.19
N HIS A 62 1.22 2.71 -1.13
CA HIS A 62 1.61 1.51 -1.87
C HIS A 62 1.36 1.62 -3.38
N ALA A 63 0.40 2.44 -3.84
CA ALA A 63 0.23 2.72 -5.26
C ALA A 63 1.39 3.57 -5.83
N ALA A 64 1.81 4.61 -5.10
CA ALA A 64 2.97 5.42 -5.47
C ALA A 64 4.27 4.62 -5.41
N HIS A 65 4.43 3.77 -4.38
CA HIS A 65 5.60 2.89 -4.24
C HIS A 65 5.67 1.86 -5.37
N ALA A 66 4.54 1.25 -5.76
CA ALA A 66 4.48 0.37 -6.92
C ALA A 66 4.95 1.08 -8.21
N ARG A 67 4.54 2.34 -8.43
CA ARG A 67 5.01 3.16 -9.57
C ARG A 67 6.52 3.37 -9.53
N GLN A 68 7.07 3.73 -8.37
CA GLN A 68 8.52 3.93 -8.19
C GLN A 68 9.30 2.63 -8.47
N ALA A 69 8.72 1.48 -8.13
CA ALA A 69 9.25 0.16 -8.47
C ALA A 69 9.01 -0.27 -9.93
N GLY A 70 8.45 0.59 -10.77
CA GLY A 70 8.25 0.36 -12.20
C GLY A 70 6.94 -0.32 -12.59
N ALA A 71 5.95 -0.37 -11.69
CA ALA A 71 4.60 -0.82 -12.06
C ALA A 71 3.91 0.17 -13.00
N SER A 72 3.18 -0.35 -13.97
CA SER A 72 2.30 0.43 -14.82
C SER A 72 0.98 0.77 -14.11
N ARG A 73 0.25 1.75 -14.65
CA ARG A 73 -1.07 2.14 -14.14
C ARG A 73 -2.07 1.00 -14.26
N GLU A 74 -1.98 0.23 -15.34
CA GLU A 74 -2.78 -0.96 -15.60
C GLU A 74 -2.45 -2.08 -14.61
N GLU A 75 -1.17 -2.29 -14.27
CA GLU A 75 -0.77 -3.26 -13.25
C GLU A 75 -1.37 -2.91 -11.87
N VAL A 76 -1.41 -1.62 -11.51
CA VAL A 76 -2.05 -1.14 -10.27
C VAL A 76 -3.56 -1.42 -10.27
N ILE A 77 -4.25 -1.14 -11.38
CA ILE A 77 -5.69 -1.45 -11.53
C ILE A 77 -5.91 -2.96 -11.42
N SER A 78 -5.10 -3.75 -12.13
CA SER A 78 -5.18 -5.21 -12.09
C SER A 78 -4.96 -5.76 -10.69
N ALA A 79 -3.98 -5.27 -9.95
CA ALA A 79 -3.71 -5.70 -8.57
C ALA A 79 -4.91 -5.46 -7.64
N ILE A 80 -5.56 -4.30 -7.73
CA ILE A 80 -6.78 -4.02 -6.94
C ILE A 80 -7.91 -4.98 -7.33
N LEU A 81 -8.08 -5.23 -8.63
CA LEU A 81 -9.15 -6.09 -9.15
C LEU A 81 -8.86 -7.59 -9.03
N VAL A 82 -7.64 -8.02 -8.67
CA VAL A 82 -7.32 -9.43 -8.36
C VAL A 82 -8.26 -9.97 -7.30
N GLY A 83 -8.58 -9.16 -6.29
CA GLY A 83 -9.49 -9.56 -5.21
C GLY A 83 -10.97 -9.59 -5.60
N LEU A 84 -11.37 -9.06 -6.76
CA LEU A 84 -12.77 -8.88 -7.14
C LEU A 84 -13.60 -10.19 -7.08
N PRO A 85 -13.12 -11.35 -7.56
CA PRO A 85 -13.88 -12.60 -7.47
C PRO A 85 -14.01 -13.15 -6.04
N ALA A 86 -13.04 -12.89 -5.16
CA ALA A 86 -12.96 -13.49 -3.82
C ALA A 86 -13.54 -12.59 -2.73
N ALA A 87 -13.21 -11.30 -2.76
CA ALA A 87 -13.64 -10.27 -1.81
C ALA A 87 -14.86 -9.46 -2.31
N GLY A 88 -15.31 -9.70 -3.55
CA GLY A 88 -16.44 -9.01 -4.16
C GLY A 88 -16.13 -7.57 -4.57
N ASN A 89 -17.18 -6.82 -4.92
CA ASN A 89 -17.07 -5.43 -5.40
C ASN A 89 -16.46 -4.45 -4.39
N ALA A 90 -16.28 -4.88 -3.13
CA ALA A 90 -15.65 -4.11 -2.09
C ALA A 90 -14.32 -3.51 -2.56
N VAL A 91 -13.44 -4.30 -3.20
CA VAL A 91 -12.10 -3.87 -3.62
C VAL A 91 -12.07 -2.62 -4.50
N THR A 92 -13.18 -2.31 -5.20
CA THR A 92 -13.27 -1.13 -6.09
C THR A 92 -13.15 0.20 -5.33
N HIS A 93 -13.39 0.21 -4.01
CA HIS A 93 -13.24 1.40 -3.17
C HIS A 93 -11.81 2.00 -3.26
N ALA A 94 -10.81 1.16 -3.51
CA ALA A 94 -9.40 1.56 -3.51
C ALA A 94 -8.99 2.29 -4.80
N LEU A 95 -9.74 2.10 -5.90
CA LEU A 95 -9.38 2.60 -7.23
C LEU A 95 -9.16 4.13 -7.26
N PRO A 96 -10.05 4.98 -6.71
CA PRO A 96 -9.86 6.43 -6.80
C PRO A 96 -8.62 6.91 -6.05
N ALA A 97 -8.36 6.37 -4.85
CA ALA A 97 -7.20 6.76 -4.05
C ALA A 97 -5.89 6.27 -4.66
N ALA A 98 -5.86 5.01 -5.13
CA ALA A 98 -4.69 4.43 -5.77
C ALA A 98 -4.33 5.16 -7.07
N LEU A 99 -5.31 5.45 -7.93
CA LEU A 99 -5.04 6.11 -9.21
C LEU A 99 -4.62 7.56 -9.05
N ARG A 100 -5.22 8.32 -8.13
CA ARG A 100 -4.73 9.69 -7.83
C ARG A 100 -3.28 9.67 -7.36
N ALA A 101 -2.96 8.82 -6.38
CA ALA A 101 -1.60 8.72 -5.86
C ALA A 101 -0.61 8.22 -6.93
N TYR A 102 -1.01 7.25 -7.75
CA TYR A 102 -0.20 6.79 -8.87
C TYR A 102 0.05 7.92 -9.87
N ASP A 103 -0.95 8.71 -10.23
CA ASP A 103 -0.85 9.78 -11.25
C ASP A 103 -0.06 11.01 -10.71
N GLU A 104 -0.05 11.24 -9.40
CA GLU A 104 0.66 12.37 -8.73
C GLU A 104 2.10 12.07 -8.31
N ALA A 105 2.50 10.79 -8.25
CA ALA A 105 3.82 10.34 -7.81
C ALA A 105 4.99 10.62 -8.78
#